data_AF-A0A7C1U034-F1
#
_entry.id   AF-A0A7C1U034-F1
#
_cell.length_a   1.000
_cell.length_b   1.000
_cell.length_c   1.000
_cell.angle_alpha   90.00
_cell.angle_beta   90.00
_cell.angle_gamma   90.00
#
_symmetry.space_group_name_H-M   'P 1'
#
loop_
_entity.id
_entity.type
_entity.pdbx_description
1 polymer ?
#
loop_
_entity_poly.entity_id
_entity_poly.type
_entity_poly.pdbx_seq_one_letter_code
_entity_poly.pdbx_strand_id
1 'polypeptide(L)'
;MSDLEQLEEFSRLKEIKILQVDLVSPKYMNGASGWKMEPLKEIWQAEEPYNKGQPAYVFVLSSNTKYVHSALDTPELELIDKKVIFLAPE
;
A
#
# COMPACT_ATOMS: atom_id res chain seq x y z
N MET A 1 -1.39 1.13 17.00
CA MET A 1 -1.50 1.96 15.79
C MET A 1 -0.50 1.40 14.80
N SER A 2 -0.98 0.98 13.63
CA SER A 2 -0.11 0.50 12.55
C SER A 2 0.50 1.68 11.78
N ASP A 3 1.60 1.43 11.06
CA ASP A 3 2.26 2.46 10.24
C ASP A 3 1.32 3.04 9.17
N LEU A 4 0.37 2.25 8.65
CA LEU A 4 -0.62 2.70 7.67
C LEU A 4 -1.65 3.65 8.27
N GLU A 5 -2.14 3.36 9.48
CA GLU A 5 -3.06 4.24 10.21
C GLU A 5 -2.39 5.58 10.50
N GLN A 6 -1.12 5.56 10.90
CA GLN A 6 -0.35 6.78 11.15
C GLN A 6 -0.13 7.59 9.86
N LEU A 7 0.18 6.93 8.75
CA LEU A 7 0.34 7.61 7.46
C LEU A 7 -0.98 8.26 7.00
N GLU A 8 -2.10 7.54 7.13
CA GLU A 8 -3.42 8.07 6.81
C GLU A 8 -3.78 9.26 7.72
N GLU A 9 -3.48 9.19 9.01
CA GLU A 9 -3.67 10.31 9.95
C GLU A 9 -2.84 11.53 9.54
N PHE A 10 -1.53 11.36 9.32
CA PHE A 10 -0.64 12.44 8.91
C PHE A 10 -1.06 13.09 7.59
N SER A 11 -1.63 12.32 6.67
CA SER A 11 -2.14 12.84 5.39
C SER A 11 -3.33 13.80 5.55
N ARG A 12 -4.03 13.76 6.70
CA ARG A 12 -5.20 14.62 6.98
C ARG A 12 -4.86 15.87 7.79
N LEU A 13 -3.71 15.88 8.47
CA LEU A 13 -3.29 16.99 9.33
C LEU A 13 -2.72 18.12 8.47
N LYS A 14 -3.29 19.33 8.59
CA LYS A 14 -2.89 20.49 7.77
C LYS A 14 -1.51 21.03 8.14
N GLU A 15 -1.08 20.73 9.36
CA GLU A 15 0.22 21.13 9.93
C GLU A 15 1.36 20.25 9.41
N ILE A 16 1.04 19.08 8.85
CA ILE A 16 2.01 18.13 8.31
C ILE A 16 1.95 18.19 6.78
N LYS A 17 3.11 18.46 6.17
CA LYS A 17 3.27 18.31 4.72
C LYS A 17 4.09 17.05 4.45
N ILE A 18 3.43 16.02 3.96
CA ILE A 18 4.11 14.85 3.38
C ILE A 18 4.73 15.31 2.06
N LEU A 19 6.03 15.08 1.88
CA LEU A 19 6.74 15.41 0.64
C LEU A 19 6.87 14.20 -0.28
N GLN A 20 7.07 13.03 0.31
CA GLN A 20 7.28 11.78 -0.41
C GLN A 20 6.97 10.60 0.51
N VAL A 21 6.40 9.55 -0.07
CA VAL A 21 6.24 8.24 0.56
C VAL A 21 6.80 7.22 -0.41
N ASP A 22 7.72 6.41 0.06
CA ASP A 22 8.32 5.34 -0.75
C ASP A 22 7.95 3.98 -0.19
N LEU A 23 7.70 3.02 -1.09
CA LEU A 23 7.66 1.62 -0.73
C LEU A 23 9.07 1.06 -0.76
N VAL A 24 9.51 0.47 0.35
CA VAL A 24 10.79 -0.22 0.46
C VAL A 24 10.56 -1.72 0.24
N SER A 25 11.04 -2.24 -0.89
CA SER A 25 10.85 -3.63 -1.28
C SER A 25 12.18 -4.38 -1.33
N PRO A 26 12.24 -5.64 -0.84
CA PRO A 26 13.43 -6.47 -0.94
C PRO A 26 13.54 -7.13 -2.34
N LYS A 27 14.76 -7.60 -2.65
CA LYS A 27 15.13 -8.24 -3.94
C LYS A 27 14.12 -9.27 -4.45
N TYR A 28 13.61 -10.14 -3.57
CA TYR A 28 12.74 -11.24 -3.97
C TYR A 28 11.33 -10.79 -4.40
N MET A 29 10.95 -9.54 -4.11
CA MET A 29 9.65 -8.98 -4.50
C MET A 29 9.74 -8.08 -5.74
N ASN A 30 10.85 -7.37 -5.90
CA ASN A 30 10.96 -6.26 -6.84
C ASN A 30 11.74 -6.56 -8.13
N GLY A 31 12.29 -7.78 -8.26
CA GLY A 31 13.08 -8.19 -9.43
C GLY A 31 14.44 -7.49 -9.58
N ALA A 32 14.88 -6.71 -8.59
CA ALA A 32 16.15 -5.99 -8.61
C ALA A 32 17.29 -6.80 -7.96
N SER A 33 18.52 -6.27 -7.99
CA SER A 33 19.68 -6.90 -7.35
C SER A 33 19.74 -6.69 -5.84
N GLY A 34 18.89 -5.83 -5.27
CA GLY A 34 18.88 -5.47 -3.86
C GLY A 34 17.56 -4.84 -3.40
N TRP A 35 17.62 -4.17 -2.25
CA TRP A 35 16.50 -3.35 -1.79
C TRP A 35 16.25 -2.19 -2.74
N LYS A 36 14.98 -1.87 -2.96
CA LYS A 36 14.55 -0.78 -3.82
C LYS A 36 13.59 0.10 -3.06
N MET A 37 13.77 1.41 -3.20
CA MET A 37 12.83 2.42 -2.77
C MET A 37 12.13 2.96 -4.00
N GLU A 38 10.81 2.89 -4.01
CA GLU A 38 10.02 3.37 -5.15
C GLU A 38 8.92 4.30 -4.67
N PRO A 39 8.71 5.46 -5.34
CA PRO A 39 7.65 6.37 -4.99
C PRO A 39 6.29 5.69 -5.03
N LEU A 40 5.55 5.86 -3.95
CA LEU A 40 4.19 5.38 -3.83
C LEU A 40 3.24 6.38 -4.50
N LYS A 41 2.21 5.86 -5.16
CA LYS A 41 1.12 6.64 -5.76
C LYS A 41 -0.12 6.62 -4.87
N GLU A 42 -0.52 5.43 -4.42
CA GLU A 42 -1.72 5.23 -3.62
C GLU A 42 -1.68 3.90 -2.87
N ILE A 43 -2.43 3.83 -1.76
CA ILE A 43 -2.64 2.60 -0.98
C ILE A 43 -4.13 2.30 -0.97
N TRP A 44 -4.47 1.07 -1.34
CA TRP A 44 -5.83 0.56 -1.25
C TRP A 44 -5.94 -0.43 -0.10
N GLN A 45 -7.01 -0.33 0.66
CA GLN A 45 -7.46 -1.38 1.57
C GLN A 45 -8.54 -2.20 0.86
N ALA A 46 -8.51 -3.50 1.04
CA ALA A 46 -9.48 -4.45 0.50
C ALA A 46 -9.86 -5.49 1.55
N GLU A 47 -10.91 -6.26 1.28
CA GLU A 47 -11.30 -7.41 2.11
C GLU A 47 -10.89 -8.73 1.45
N GLU A 48 -10.52 -9.70 2.30
CA GLU A 48 -10.31 -11.09 1.89
C GLU A 48 -11.64 -11.75 1.48
N PRO A 49 -11.70 -12.46 0.35
CA PRO A 49 -12.96 -12.98 -0.20
C PRO A 49 -13.63 -14.03 0.70
N TYR A 50 -12.85 -14.80 1.45
CA TYR A 50 -13.33 -15.91 2.28
C TYR A 50 -13.14 -15.69 3.78
N ASN A 51 -12.51 -14.59 4.21
CA ASN A 51 -12.30 -14.28 5.61
C ASN A 51 -12.67 -12.83 5.92
N LYS A 52 -13.97 -12.59 6.09
CA LYS A 52 -14.50 -11.25 6.36
C LYS A 52 -13.87 -10.63 7.60
N GLY A 53 -13.42 -9.38 7.46
CA GLY A 53 -12.77 -8.63 8.53
C GLY A 53 -11.25 -8.76 8.60
N GLN A 54 -10.64 -9.63 7.79
CA GLN A 54 -9.20 -9.62 7.57
C GLN A 54 -8.88 -8.65 6.42
N PRO A 55 -8.18 -7.54 6.66
CA PRO A 55 -7.84 -6.60 5.61
C PRO A 55 -6.65 -7.11 4.78
N ALA A 56 -6.69 -6.83 3.48
CA ALA A 56 -5.55 -6.90 2.59
C ALA A 56 -5.23 -5.50 2.07
N TYR A 57 -3.98 -5.27 1.68
CA TYR A 57 -3.52 -3.98 1.17
C TYR A 57 -2.90 -4.13 -0.20
N VAL A 58 -3.18 -3.15 -1.08
CA VAL A 58 -2.55 -3.03 -2.38
C VAL A 58 -1.79 -1.72 -2.42
N PHE A 59 -0.47 -1.80 -2.59
CA PHE A 59 0.42 -0.66 -2.74
C PHE A 59 0.64 -0.41 -4.23
N VAL A 60 0.21 0.74 -4.72
CA VAL A 60 0.39 1.13 -6.13
C VAL A 60 1.53 2.15 -6.19
N LEU A 61 2.56 1.86 -6.97
CA LEU A 61 3.69 2.75 -7.19
C LEU A 61 3.40 3.78 -8.29
N SER A 62 4.20 4.85 -8.36
CA SER A 62 4.13 5.84 -9.45
C SER A 62 4.42 5.24 -10.84
N SER A 63 5.10 4.08 -10.89
CA SER A 63 5.27 3.28 -12.12
C SER A 63 4.00 2.48 -12.52
N ASN A 64 2.95 2.52 -11.71
CA ASN A 64 1.78 1.63 -11.74
C ASN A 64 2.06 0.15 -11.42
N THR A 65 3.27 -0.18 -10.96
CA THR A 65 3.55 -1.49 -10.34
C THR A 65 2.72 -1.64 -9.07
N LYS A 66 2.18 -2.84 -8.83
CA LYS A 66 1.37 -3.14 -7.64
C LYS A 66 2.00 -4.23 -6.80
N TYR A 67 1.96 -4.04 -5.48
CA TYR A 67 2.33 -5.05 -4.50
C TYR A 67 1.12 -5.36 -3.63
N VAL A 68 0.83 -6.64 -3.45
CA VAL A 68 -0.24 -7.10 -2.56
C VAL A 68 0.37 -7.54 -1.25
N HIS A 69 -0.18 -7.03 -0.15
CA HIS A 69 0.06 -7.54 1.19
C HIS A 69 -1.23 -8.14 1.71
N SER A 70 -1.32 -9.47 1.61
CA SER A 70 -2.40 -10.29 2.13
C SER A 70 -1.76 -11.32 3.06
N ALA A 71 -2.36 -11.53 4.23
CA ALA A 71 -1.92 -12.57 5.15
C ALA A 71 -2.41 -13.97 4.73
N LEU A 72 -3.25 -14.07 3.69
CA LEU A 72 -3.73 -15.31 3.09
C LEU A 72 -3.12 -15.58 1.71
N ASP A 73 -2.13 -14.78 1.30
CA ASP A 73 -1.52 -14.80 -0.04
C ASP A 73 -2.55 -14.64 -1.18
N THR A 74 -3.68 -13.99 -0.91
CA THR A 74 -4.75 -13.77 -1.89
C THR A 74 -4.28 -12.82 -3.00
N PRO A 75 -4.42 -13.20 -4.29
CA PRO A 75 -4.02 -12.35 -5.39
C PRO A 75 -4.95 -11.12 -5.52
N GLU A 76 -4.41 -10.02 -6.06
CA GLU A 76 -5.14 -8.74 -6.17
C GLU A 76 -6.54 -8.88 -6.81
N LEU A 77 -6.65 -9.72 -7.83
CA LEU A 77 -7.88 -9.90 -8.61
C LEU A 77 -9.01 -10.54 -7.80
N GLU A 78 -8.68 -11.28 -6.74
CA GLU A 78 -9.66 -11.96 -5.88
C GLU A 78 -10.07 -11.13 -4.67
N LEU A 79 -9.30 -10.09 -4.33
CA LEU A 79 -9.66 -9.16 -3.27
C LEU A 79 -10.94 -8.39 -3.62
N ILE A 80 -11.79 -8.15 -2.63
CA ILE A 80 -13.08 -7.45 -2.81
C ILE A 80 -13.09 -6.11 -2.07
N ASP A 81 -14.08 -5.27 -2.36
CA ASP A 81 -14.34 -3.99 -1.67
C ASP A 81 -13.12 -3.05 -1.57
N LYS A 82 -12.33 -2.99 -2.65
CA LYS A 82 -11.12 -2.16 -2.74
C LYS A 82 -11.47 -0.67 -2.59
N LYS A 83 -10.84 -0.01 -1.62
CA LYS A 83 -10.99 1.42 -1.35
C LYS A 83 -9.62 2.07 -1.18
N VAL A 84 -9.44 3.23 -1.81
CA VAL A 84 -8.27 4.09 -1.57
C VAL A 84 -8.31 4.63 -0.14
N ILE A 85 -7.24 4.37 0.63
CA ILE A 85 -7.07 4.91 1.99
C ILE A 85 -5.97 5.98 2.06
N PHE A 86 -5.08 6.02 1.06
CA PHE A 86 -4.04 7.04 0.96
C PHE A 86 -3.73 7.38 -0.49
N LEU A 87 -3.54 8.66 -0.78
CA LEU A 87 -3.04 9.20 -2.04
C LEU A 87 -1.74 9.94 -1.74
N ALA A 88 -0.68 9.63 -2.48
CA ALA A 88 0.57 10.36 -2.36
C ALA A 88 0.38 11.80 -2.88
N PRO A 89 1.07 12.78 -2.28
CA PRO A 89 1.07 14.15 -2.77
C PRO A 89 1.68 14.22 -4.17
N GLU A 90 1.16 15.13 -5.01
CA GLU A 90 1.73 15.46 -6.33
C GLU A 90 3.03 16.26 -6.23
#